data_AF-A0A1E4TPX0-F1
#
_entry.id   AF-A0A1E4TPX0-F1
#
_cell.length_a   1.000
_cell.length_b   1.000
_cell.length_c   1.000
_cell.angle_alpha   90.00
_cell.angle_beta   90.00
_cell.angle_gamma   90.00
#
_symmetry.space_group_name_H-M   'P 1'
#
loop_
_entity.id
_entity.type
_entity.pdbx_description
1 polymer ?
#
loop_
_entity_poly.entity_id
_entity_poly.type
_entity_poly.pdbx_seq_one_letter_code
_entity_poly.pdbx_strand_id
1 'polypeptide(L)'
;PTRLPPSYRNWITKAANMDTELVEALRLMHSNQLFYGKPSENEKVLEPLCLRINIDPATGNPAKTFPIPCKVVHSGLTDSCEINSLIKFWKGFKFAFKIYAPLNSIIMLISAVNTKNKIMFRSIFIKNLISSLRSSIFLATFIALNWYPICLFRNKIGPFLSKYKLLSSTVNNNFDKSLAPSFGSFICGLSSLIETSKRRKDLTLFMAPKALLTIIPLEAKESYLRIESFAFSVFFAILVCYAKEHPKKIRGMYGKGLSALLKL
;
A
#
# COMPACT_ATOMS: atom_id res chain seq x y z
N PRO A 1 -11.56 0.17 -1.39
CA PRO A 1 -11.74 1.64 -1.45
C PRO A 1 -12.37 2.08 -2.79
N THR A 2 -13.63 2.54 -2.75
CA THR A 2 -14.38 3.07 -3.92
C THR A 2 -13.71 4.30 -4.53
N ARG A 3 -12.97 5.06 -3.72
CA ARG A 3 -12.22 6.27 -4.09
C ARG A 3 -11.03 6.03 -5.02
N LEU A 4 -10.56 4.78 -5.16
CA LEU A 4 -9.47 4.46 -6.10
C LEU A 4 -10.03 3.94 -7.43
N PRO A 5 -9.41 4.31 -8.57
CA PRO A 5 -9.76 3.76 -9.87
C PRO A 5 -9.77 2.22 -9.86
N PRO A 6 -10.70 1.55 -10.55
CA PRO A 6 -10.82 0.09 -10.52
C PRO A 6 -9.53 -0.64 -10.93
N SER A 7 -8.84 -0.16 -11.96
CA SER A 7 -7.57 -0.72 -12.42
C SER A 7 -6.50 -0.69 -11.33
N TYR A 8 -6.39 0.42 -10.61
CA TYR A 8 -5.43 0.60 -9.52
C TYR A 8 -5.78 -0.28 -8.32
N ARG A 9 -7.07 -0.37 -7.97
CA ARG A 9 -7.55 -1.27 -6.91
C ARG A 9 -7.22 -2.73 -7.23
N ASN A 10 -7.50 -3.16 -8.45
CA ASN A 10 -7.22 -4.53 -8.89
C ASN A 10 -5.72 -4.82 -8.90
N TRP A 11 -4.90 -3.85 -9.29
CA TRP A 11 -3.45 -3.96 -9.21
C TRP A 11 -2.97 -4.15 -7.77
N ILE A 12 -3.48 -3.37 -6.81
CA ILE A 12 -3.13 -3.52 -5.38
C ILE A 12 -3.53 -4.91 -4.86
N THR A 13 -4.76 -5.37 -5.15
CA THR A 13 -5.23 -6.70 -4.73
C THR A 13 -4.33 -7.80 -5.27
N LYS A 14 -3.96 -7.73 -6.56
CA LYS A 14 -3.04 -8.69 -7.19
C LYS A 14 -1.64 -8.62 -6.59
N ALA A 15 -1.09 -7.42 -6.40
CA ALA A 15 0.24 -7.20 -5.84
C ALA A 15 0.35 -7.71 -4.39
N ALA A 16 -0.71 -7.52 -3.59
CA ALA A 16 -0.79 -8.02 -2.22
C ALA A 16 -1.11 -9.52 -2.12
N ASN A 17 -1.44 -10.17 -3.26
CA ASN A 17 -1.85 -11.56 -3.33
C ASN A 17 -3.01 -11.85 -2.34
N MET A 18 -4.05 -11.01 -2.39
CA MET A 18 -5.25 -11.13 -1.58
C MET A 18 -6.34 -11.87 -2.35
N ASP A 19 -7.06 -12.76 -1.67
CA ASP A 19 -8.27 -13.38 -2.20
C ASP A 19 -9.38 -12.34 -2.33
N THR A 20 -10.10 -12.38 -3.45
CA THR A 20 -11.15 -11.42 -3.76
C THR A 20 -12.32 -11.50 -2.78
N GLU A 21 -12.63 -12.72 -2.33
CA GLU A 21 -13.67 -13.07 -1.36
C GLU A 21 -13.36 -12.48 0.01
N LEU A 22 -12.09 -12.56 0.44
CA LEU A 22 -11.64 -11.97 1.69
C LEU A 22 -11.72 -10.44 1.65
N VAL A 23 -11.31 -9.84 0.54
CA VAL A 23 -11.43 -8.39 0.34
C VAL A 23 -12.89 -7.95 0.36
N GLU A 24 -13.79 -8.74 -0.22
CA GLU A 24 -15.23 -8.45 -0.25
C GLU A 24 -15.86 -8.59 1.14
N ALA A 25 -15.51 -9.64 1.89
CA ALA A 25 -15.93 -9.79 3.28
C ALA A 25 -15.55 -8.55 4.12
N LEU A 26 -14.31 -8.08 4.01
CA LEU A 26 -13.85 -6.87 4.72
C LEU A 26 -14.62 -5.61 4.29
N ARG A 27 -15.04 -5.51 3.02
CA ARG A 27 -15.87 -4.38 2.55
C ARG A 27 -17.27 -4.44 3.12
N LEU A 28 -17.89 -5.61 3.12
CA LEU A 28 -19.22 -5.82 3.69
C LEU A 28 -19.23 -5.53 5.20
N MET A 29 -18.17 -5.91 5.91
CA MET A 29 -17.97 -5.55 7.31
C MET A 29 -17.82 -4.03 7.49
N HIS A 30 -17.09 -3.37 6.59
CA HIS A 30 -16.93 -1.92 6.60
C HIS A 30 -18.27 -1.19 6.33
N SER A 31 -19.08 -1.67 5.39
CA SER A 31 -20.40 -1.14 5.03
C SER A 31 -21.54 -1.53 5.97
N ASN A 32 -21.24 -2.22 7.09
CA ASN A 32 -22.24 -2.71 8.04
C ASN A 32 -23.27 -3.70 7.45
N GLN A 33 -22.87 -4.45 6.43
CA GLN A 33 -23.70 -5.49 5.78
C GLN A 33 -23.33 -6.91 6.22
N LEU A 34 -22.26 -7.04 7.00
CA LEU A 34 -21.75 -8.30 7.54
C LEU A 34 -21.24 -8.05 8.96
N PHE A 35 -21.67 -8.87 9.91
CA PHE A 35 -21.29 -8.76 11.32
C PHE A 35 -20.91 -10.12 11.87
N TYR A 36 -20.02 -10.10 12.86
CA TYR A 36 -19.72 -11.31 13.61
C TYR A 36 -20.87 -11.71 14.54
N GLY A 37 -21.17 -13.00 14.59
CA GLY A 37 -22.17 -13.57 15.51
C GLY A 37 -23.62 -13.20 15.21
N LYS A 38 -23.91 -12.56 14.08
CA LYS A 38 -25.27 -12.22 13.65
C LYS A 38 -25.54 -12.75 12.26
N PRO A 39 -26.71 -13.35 12.00
CA PRO A 39 -27.09 -13.77 10.67
C PRO A 39 -27.16 -12.56 9.73
N SER A 40 -26.70 -12.74 8.50
CA SER A 40 -26.73 -11.70 7.48
C SER A 40 -26.88 -12.33 6.10
N GLU A 41 -27.47 -11.60 5.15
CA GLU A 41 -27.64 -12.10 3.77
C GLU A 41 -26.28 -12.48 3.12
N ASN A 42 -25.21 -11.79 3.52
CA ASN A 42 -23.87 -11.98 2.95
C ASN A 42 -22.95 -12.88 3.78
N GLU A 43 -23.48 -13.66 4.73
CA GLU A 43 -22.68 -14.50 5.63
C GLU A 43 -21.88 -15.60 4.90
N LYS A 44 -22.30 -15.95 3.68
CA LYS A 44 -21.66 -16.97 2.82
C LYS A 44 -20.59 -16.40 1.88
N VAL A 45 -20.22 -15.12 1.99
CA VAL A 45 -19.24 -14.48 1.09
C VAL A 45 -17.88 -15.21 1.02
N LEU A 46 -17.48 -15.89 2.10
CA LEU A 46 -16.23 -16.65 2.18
C LEU A 46 -16.35 -18.13 1.79
N GLU A 47 -17.57 -18.63 1.51
CA GLU A 47 -17.80 -20.03 1.12
C GLU A 47 -17.01 -20.45 -0.12
N PRO A 48 -16.96 -19.66 -1.23
CA PRO A 48 -16.16 -20.02 -2.40
C PRO A 48 -14.65 -20.11 -2.09
N LEU A 49 -14.16 -19.32 -1.13
CA LEU A 49 -12.77 -19.41 -0.68
C LEU A 49 -12.54 -20.68 0.14
N CYS A 50 -13.46 -21.01 1.06
CA CYS A 50 -13.39 -22.22 1.89
C CYS A 50 -13.39 -23.50 1.05
N LEU A 51 -14.27 -23.57 0.03
CA LEU A 51 -14.32 -24.69 -0.91
C LEU A 51 -13.01 -24.82 -1.69
N ARG A 52 -12.43 -23.71 -2.14
CA ARG A 52 -11.16 -23.70 -2.89
C ARG A 52 -9.97 -24.20 -2.08
N ILE A 53 -9.96 -23.91 -0.77
CA ILE A 53 -8.91 -24.36 0.15
C ILE A 53 -9.25 -25.67 0.86
N ASN A 54 -10.33 -26.33 0.43
CA ASN A 54 -10.80 -27.63 0.91
C ASN A 54 -11.03 -27.70 2.43
N ILE A 55 -11.75 -26.72 2.96
CA ILE A 55 -12.24 -26.71 4.36
C ILE A 55 -13.76 -26.55 4.39
N ASP A 56 -14.38 -26.92 5.52
CA ASP A 56 -15.81 -26.76 5.73
C ASP A 56 -16.25 -25.28 5.57
N PRO A 57 -17.19 -24.97 4.66
CA PRO A 57 -17.75 -23.63 4.48
C PRO A 57 -18.24 -22.95 5.75
N ALA A 58 -18.73 -23.71 6.74
CA ALA A 58 -19.19 -23.14 8.00
C ALA A 58 -18.05 -22.47 8.80
N THR A 59 -16.80 -22.93 8.60
CA THR A 59 -15.59 -22.35 9.21
C THR A 59 -15.32 -20.92 8.75
N GLY A 60 -15.70 -20.60 7.50
CA GLY A 60 -15.58 -19.25 6.94
C GLY A 60 -16.76 -18.33 7.22
N ASN A 61 -17.85 -18.84 7.81
CA ASN A 61 -19.06 -18.05 8.04
C ASN A 61 -18.89 -17.11 9.25
N PRO A 62 -18.85 -15.77 9.07
CA PRO A 62 -18.66 -14.82 10.17
C PRO A 62 -19.83 -14.77 11.16
N ALA A 63 -21.03 -15.20 10.77
CA ALA A 63 -22.17 -15.31 11.68
C ALA A 63 -21.99 -16.43 12.71
N LYS A 64 -21.19 -17.46 12.38
CA LYS A 64 -20.94 -18.63 13.25
C LYS A 64 -19.55 -18.62 13.89
N THR A 65 -18.56 -18.08 13.19
CA THR A 65 -17.15 -18.16 13.58
C THR A 65 -16.59 -16.77 13.83
N PHE A 66 -16.04 -16.55 15.03
CA PHE A 66 -15.40 -15.30 15.43
C PHE A 66 -14.08 -15.56 16.16
N PRO A 67 -12.95 -14.94 15.74
CA PRO A 67 -12.75 -14.20 14.49
C PRO A 67 -12.68 -15.11 13.25
N ILE A 68 -12.68 -14.56 12.03
CA ILE A 68 -12.41 -15.36 10.81
C ILE A 68 -11.06 -16.10 10.99
N PRO A 69 -11.02 -17.44 10.86
CA PRO A 69 -9.83 -18.23 11.13
C PRO A 69 -8.62 -17.85 10.27
N CYS A 70 -7.42 -17.91 10.85
CA CYS A 70 -6.18 -17.59 10.14
C CYS A 70 -5.97 -18.46 8.90
N LYS A 71 -6.40 -19.73 8.91
CA LYS A 71 -6.36 -20.60 7.74
C LYS A 71 -7.08 -20.00 6.53
N VAL A 72 -8.24 -19.38 6.74
CA VAL A 72 -9.02 -18.69 5.70
C VAL A 72 -8.28 -17.42 5.24
N VAL A 73 -7.81 -16.62 6.20
CA VAL A 73 -7.07 -15.36 5.93
C VAL A 73 -5.73 -15.61 5.21
N HIS A 74 -5.11 -16.77 5.42
CA HIS A 74 -3.85 -17.18 4.81
C HIS A 74 -4.06 -18.01 3.52
N SER A 75 -5.28 -18.03 2.97
CA SER A 75 -5.61 -18.75 1.73
C SER A 75 -5.31 -20.25 1.81
N GLY A 76 -5.45 -20.87 2.98
CA GLY A 76 -5.21 -22.29 3.22
C GLY A 76 -3.73 -22.71 3.26
N LEU A 77 -2.78 -21.76 3.17
CA LEU A 77 -1.35 -22.09 3.07
C LEU A 77 -0.71 -22.52 4.39
N THR A 78 -1.16 -21.94 5.50
CA THR A 78 -0.60 -22.20 6.84
C THR A 78 -1.51 -21.61 7.91
N ASP A 79 -1.46 -22.17 9.12
CA ASP A 79 -2.16 -21.63 10.29
C ASP A 79 -1.31 -20.58 11.03
N SER A 80 0.01 -20.57 10.85
CA SER A 80 0.91 -19.60 11.49
C SER A 80 0.94 -18.25 10.77
N CYS A 81 0.78 -17.18 11.54
CA CYS A 81 0.81 -15.80 11.05
C CYS A 81 2.22 -15.39 10.60
N GLU A 82 3.24 -15.88 11.32
CA GLU A 82 4.65 -15.65 11.06
C GLU A 82 5.06 -16.29 9.73
N ILE A 83 4.69 -17.56 9.53
CA ILE A 83 4.97 -18.28 8.29
C ILE A 83 4.23 -17.63 7.12
N ASN A 84 2.95 -17.28 7.28
CA ASN A 84 2.22 -16.58 6.22
C ASN A 84 2.88 -15.25 5.85
N SER A 85 3.34 -14.47 6.84
CA SER A 85 4.07 -13.22 6.59
C SER A 85 5.34 -13.46 5.76
N LEU A 86 6.13 -14.49 6.08
CA LEU A 86 7.32 -14.88 5.31
C LEU A 86 6.96 -15.35 3.88
N ILE A 87 5.88 -16.12 3.71
CA ILE A 87 5.40 -16.53 2.40
C ILE A 87 4.98 -15.31 1.57
N LYS A 88 4.23 -14.38 2.17
CA LYS A 88 3.80 -13.13 1.50
C LYS A 88 4.99 -12.24 1.19
N PHE A 89 5.98 -12.15 2.08
CA PHE A 89 7.26 -11.47 1.82
C PHE A 89 7.93 -12.05 0.57
N TRP A 90 8.11 -13.37 0.49
CA TRP A 90 8.80 -14.00 -0.63
C TRP A 90 8.04 -13.85 -1.96
N LYS A 91 6.72 -14.03 -1.94
CA LYS A 91 5.86 -13.80 -3.12
C LYS A 91 5.92 -12.33 -3.56
N GLY A 92 5.86 -11.40 -2.61
CA GLY A 92 5.98 -9.96 -2.83
C GLY A 92 7.36 -9.57 -3.38
N PHE A 93 8.44 -10.16 -2.86
CA PHE A 93 9.80 -9.95 -3.34
C PHE A 93 9.95 -10.39 -4.79
N LYS A 94 9.48 -11.60 -5.15
CA LYS A 94 9.50 -12.07 -6.55
C LYS A 94 8.71 -11.14 -7.47
N PHE A 95 7.54 -10.69 -7.04
CA PHE A 95 6.72 -9.74 -7.80
C PHE A 95 7.43 -8.39 -7.98
N ALA A 96 7.97 -7.82 -6.90
CA ALA A 96 8.69 -6.55 -6.92
C ALA A 96 9.94 -6.63 -7.79
N PHE A 97 10.71 -7.71 -7.66
CA PHE A 97 11.94 -7.92 -8.42
C PHE A 97 11.67 -8.02 -9.92
N LYS A 98 10.57 -8.68 -10.33
CA LYS A 98 10.14 -8.72 -11.74
C LYS A 98 9.82 -7.34 -12.32
N ILE A 99 9.44 -6.37 -11.49
CA ILE A 99 9.15 -4.98 -11.92
C ILE A 99 10.42 -4.13 -11.90
N TYR A 100 11.18 -4.18 -10.80
CA TYR A 100 12.33 -3.29 -10.60
C TYR A 100 13.59 -3.74 -11.34
N ALA A 101 13.81 -5.05 -11.52
CA ALA A 101 14.99 -5.53 -12.22
C ALA A 101 15.04 -5.06 -13.68
N PRO A 102 13.98 -5.19 -14.51
CA PRO A 102 14.00 -4.66 -15.88
C PRO A 102 14.20 -3.14 -15.94
N LEU A 103 13.51 -2.39 -15.07
CA LEU A 103 13.61 -0.93 -15.03
C LEU A 103 15.05 -0.46 -14.76
N ASN A 104 15.70 -1.03 -13.75
CA ASN A 104 17.07 -0.68 -13.41
C ASN A 104 18.07 -1.22 -14.44
N SER A 105 17.77 -2.36 -15.09
CA SER A 105 18.56 -2.86 -16.22
C SER A 105 18.54 -1.91 -17.42
N ILE A 106 17.43 -1.24 -17.72
CA ILE A 106 17.37 -0.23 -18.80
C ILE A 106 18.29 0.95 -18.47
N ILE A 107 18.22 1.48 -17.24
CA ILE A 107 19.11 2.57 -16.78
C ILE A 107 20.58 2.14 -16.84
N MET A 108 20.85 0.89 -16.50
CA MET A 108 22.17 0.29 -16.62
C MET A 108 22.63 0.24 -18.08
N LEU A 109 21.80 -0.21 -19.02
CA LEU A 109 22.14 -0.30 -20.45
C LEU A 109 22.50 1.09 -21.00
N ILE A 110 21.69 2.11 -20.70
CA ILE A 110 21.97 3.51 -21.12
C ILE A 110 23.32 3.98 -20.57
N SER A 111 23.63 3.67 -19.31
CA SER A 111 24.90 4.06 -18.68
C SER A 111 26.09 3.24 -19.21
N ALA A 112 25.85 1.99 -19.59
CA ALA A 112 26.86 1.05 -20.08
C ALA A 112 27.32 1.36 -21.50
N VAL A 113 26.43 1.88 -22.36
CA VAL A 113 26.77 2.28 -23.75
C VAL A 113 27.95 3.26 -23.78
N ASN A 114 28.07 4.13 -22.77
CA ASN A 114 29.16 5.09 -22.67
C ASN A 114 30.42 4.56 -21.94
N THR A 115 30.44 3.29 -21.52
CA THR A 115 31.49 2.73 -20.65
C THR A 115 32.25 1.61 -21.35
N LYS A 116 33.52 1.85 -21.72
CA LYS A 116 34.41 0.84 -22.33
C LYS A 116 35.21 0.00 -21.32
N ASN A 117 35.26 0.42 -20.05
CA ASN A 117 36.05 -0.25 -19.01
C ASN A 117 35.25 -1.35 -18.27
N LYS A 118 35.73 -2.59 -18.32
CA LYS A 118 35.11 -3.77 -17.67
C LYS A 118 34.96 -3.62 -16.15
N ILE A 119 35.91 -2.98 -15.47
CA ILE A 119 35.88 -2.76 -14.02
C ILE A 119 34.75 -1.79 -13.66
N MET A 120 34.65 -0.69 -14.42
CA MET A 120 33.60 0.32 -14.24
C MET A 120 32.22 -0.26 -14.55
N PHE A 121 32.12 -1.10 -15.58
CA PHE A 121 30.89 -1.84 -15.90
C PHE A 121 30.44 -2.76 -14.75
N ARG A 122 31.36 -3.54 -14.14
CA ARG A 122 31.05 -4.41 -13.00
C ARG A 122 30.54 -3.61 -11.79
N SER A 123 31.15 -2.47 -11.50
CA SER A 123 30.71 -1.58 -10.42
C SER A 123 29.30 -1.02 -10.67
N ILE A 124 29.02 -0.56 -11.91
CA ILE A 124 27.70 -0.09 -12.32
C ILE A 124 26.66 -1.20 -12.20
N PHE A 125 26.99 -2.41 -12.65
CA PHE A 125 26.12 -3.59 -12.56
C PHE A 125 25.77 -3.92 -11.10
N ILE A 126 26.77 -4.04 -10.23
CA ILE A 126 26.56 -4.34 -8.81
C ILE A 126 25.71 -3.26 -8.15
N LYS A 127 25.99 -1.98 -8.42
CA LYS A 127 25.22 -0.86 -7.86
C LYS A 127 23.75 -0.92 -8.29
N ASN A 128 23.47 -1.21 -9.56
CA ASN A 128 22.10 -1.34 -10.07
C ASN A 128 21.40 -2.57 -9.50
N LEU A 129 22.11 -3.70 -9.37
CA LEU A 129 21.57 -4.91 -8.75
C LEU A 129 21.20 -4.67 -7.28
N ILE A 130 22.08 -4.03 -6.51
CA ILE A 130 21.81 -3.64 -5.11
C ILE A 130 20.62 -2.68 -5.05
N SER A 131 20.50 -1.75 -6.00
CA SER A 131 19.34 -0.85 -6.10
C SER A 131 18.04 -1.64 -6.33
N SER A 132 18.02 -2.57 -7.29
CA SER A 132 16.87 -3.43 -7.57
C SER A 132 16.49 -4.30 -6.36
N LEU A 133 17.48 -4.92 -5.72
CA LEU A 133 17.27 -5.74 -4.53
C LEU A 133 16.71 -4.90 -3.39
N ARG A 134 17.28 -3.72 -3.12
CA ARG A 134 16.79 -2.82 -2.07
C ARG A 134 15.33 -2.43 -2.30
N SER A 135 14.97 -1.97 -3.50
CA SER A 135 13.57 -1.60 -3.80
C SER A 135 12.62 -2.80 -3.73
N SER A 136 13.11 -3.99 -4.10
CA SER A 136 12.31 -5.23 -4.02
C SER A 136 12.09 -5.66 -2.57
N ILE A 137 13.13 -5.57 -1.72
CA ILE A 137 13.05 -5.84 -0.29
C ILE A 137 12.13 -4.82 0.38
N PHE A 138 12.25 -3.53 0.07
CA PHE A 138 11.33 -2.50 0.56
C PHE A 138 9.86 -2.87 0.32
N LEU A 139 9.48 -3.22 -0.91
CA LEU A 139 8.10 -3.57 -1.24
C LEU A 139 7.67 -4.90 -0.60
N ALA A 140 8.56 -5.89 -0.55
CA ALA A 140 8.30 -7.16 0.12
C ALA A 140 8.06 -6.98 1.62
N THR A 141 8.91 -6.19 2.29
CA THR A 141 8.77 -5.82 3.70
C THR A 141 7.50 -5.03 3.93
N PHE A 142 7.13 -4.11 3.03
CA PHE A 142 5.85 -3.39 3.10
C PHE A 142 4.66 -4.36 3.15
N ILE A 143 4.64 -5.37 2.28
CA ILE A 143 3.56 -6.38 2.25
C ILE A 143 3.56 -7.22 3.53
N ALA A 144 4.73 -7.69 3.96
CA ALA A 144 4.88 -8.51 5.17
C ALA A 144 4.48 -7.77 6.45
N LEU A 145 4.96 -6.53 6.61
CA LEU A 145 4.60 -5.62 7.72
C LEU A 145 3.17 -5.09 7.64
N ASN A 146 2.46 -5.29 6.53
CA ASN A 146 1.02 -5.06 6.50
C ASN A 146 0.29 -6.29 7.05
N TRP A 147 0.59 -7.49 6.53
CA TRP A 147 -0.09 -8.73 6.90
C TRP A 147 0.16 -9.17 8.34
N TYR A 148 1.40 -9.14 8.82
CA TYR A 148 1.75 -9.65 10.14
C TYR A 148 1.07 -8.86 11.28
N PRO A 149 1.14 -7.52 11.33
CA PRO A 149 0.48 -6.75 12.38
C PRO A 149 -1.04 -6.82 12.29
N ILE A 150 -1.64 -6.97 11.10
CA ILE A 150 -3.07 -7.26 10.97
C ILE A 150 -3.39 -8.54 11.73
N CYS A 151 -2.74 -9.67 11.41
CA CYS A 151 -3.02 -10.95 12.07
C CYS A 151 -2.70 -10.91 13.58
N LEU A 152 -1.62 -10.23 13.98
CA LEU A 152 -1.25 -10.05 15.38
C LEU A 152 -2.32 -9.26 16.14
N PHE A 153 -2.87 -8.21 15.53
CA PHE A 153 -3.93 -7.42 16.13
C PHE A 153 -5.22 -8.21 16.28
N ARG A 154 -5.58 -9.02 15.28
CA ARG A 154 -6.77 -9.86 15.31
C ARG A 154 -6.73 -10.92 16.41
N ASN A 155 -5.57 -11.57 16.58
CA ASN A 155 -5.47 -12.76 17.43
C ASN A 155 -4.96 -12.49 18.84
N LYS A 156 -4.10 -11.47 19.02
CA LYS A 156 -3.42 -11.22 20.30
C LYS A 156 -3.77 -9.85 20.87
N ILE A 157 -3.45 -8.77 20.14
CA ILE A 157 -3.55 -7.39 20.69
C ILE A 157 -5.00 -6.96 20.89
N GLY A 158 -5.89 -7.20 19.93
CA GLY A 158 -7.30 -6.84 20.00
C GLY A 158 -8.02 -7.51 21.19
N PRO A 159 -7.97 -8.85 21.31
CA PRO A 159 -8.52 -9.55 22.47
C PRO A 159 -7.90 -9.09 23.80
N PHE A 160 -6.60 -8.82 23.83
CA PHE A 160 -5.92 -8.26 25.01
C PHE A 160 -6.49 -6.89 25.39
N LEU A 161 -6.61 -5.95 24.44
CA LEU A 161 -7.17 -4.61 24.69
C LEU A 161 -8.64 -4.66 25.14
N SER A 162 -9.43 -5.56 24.55
CA SER A 162 -10.82 -5.83 24.95
C SER A 162 -10.91 -6.34 26.40
N LYS A 163 -10.01 -7.25 26.79
CA LYS A 163 -9.93 -7.79 28.16
C LYS A 163 -9.71 -6.69 29.21
N TYR A 164 -8.89 -5.69 28.90
CA TYR A 164 -8.62 -4.56 29.81
C TYR A 164 -9.64 -3.41 29.69
N LYS A 165 -10.75 -3.59 28.96
CA LYS A 165 -11.78 -2.55 28.72
C LYS A 165 -11.21 -1.23 28.18
N LEU A 166 -10.05 -1.27 27.54
CA LEU A 166 -9.43 -0.11 26.88
C LEU A 166 -10.18 0.28 25.60
N LEU A 167 -11.03 -0.61 25.11
CA LEU A 167 -11.86 -0.43 23.92
C LEU A 167 -13.34 -0.45 24.30
N SER A 168 -14.12 0.42 23.66
CA SER A 168 -15.57 0.46 23.84
C SER A 168 -16.23 -0.87 23.45
N SER A 169 -17.29 -1.27 24.16
CA SER A 169 -18.05 -2.51 23.92
C SER A 169 -18.56 -2.64 22.48
N THR A 170 -18.78 -1.53 21.77
CA THR A 170 -19.17 -1.53 20.34
C THR A 170 -18.05 -2.02 19.42
N VAL A 171 -16.79 -1.88 19.84
CA VAL A 171 -15.59 -2.26 19.08
C VAL A 171 -15.15 -3.70 19.40
N ASN A 172 -15.61 -4.25 20.52
CA ASN A 172 -15.09 -5.49 21.10
C ASN A 172 -15.18 -6.75 20.24
N ASN A 173 -15.94 -6.74 19.14
CA ASN A 173 -16.03 -7.87 18.22
C ASN A 173 -15.74 -7.50 16.75
N ASN A 174 -15.24 -6.29 16.45
CA ASN A 174 -15.12 -5.80 15.07
C ASN A 174 -13.70 -5.29 14.74
N PHE A 175 -12.66 -5.93 15.27
CA PHE A 175 -11.27 -5.54 15.00
C PHE A 175 -10.92 -5.54 13.50
N ASP A 176 -11.52 -6.44 12.74
CA ASP A 176 -11.29 -6.62 11.29
C ASP A 176 -11.86 -5.46 10.46
N LYS A 177 -12.83 -4.71 11.00
CA LYS A 177 -13.52 -3.65 10.28
C LYS A 177 -12.62 -2.45 9.95
N SER A 178 -11.74 -2.07 10.87
CA SER A 178 -10.92 -0.86 10.70
C SER A 178 -9.63 -0.87 11.51
N LEU A 179 -9.64 -1.36 12.75
CA LEU A 179 -8.48 -1.25 13.64
C LEU A 179 -7.31 -2.12 13.19
N ALA A 180 -7.55 -3.40 12.89
CA ALA A 180 -6.48 -4.29 12.43
C ALA A 180 -5.87 -3.80 11.09
N PRO A 181 -6.65 -3.48 10.04
CA PRO A 181 -6.12 -2.88 8.81
C PRO A 181 -5.37 -1.56 9.04
N SER A 182 -5.85 -0.70 9.96
CA SER A 182 -5.18 0.57 10.27
C SER A 182 -3.83 0.35 10.95
N PHE A 183 -3.76 -0.61 11.87
CA PHE A 183 -2.52 -0.98 12.53
C PHE A 183 -1.49 -1.55 11.55
N GLY A 184 -1.91 -2.45 10.65
CA GLY A 184 -1.08 -2.92 9.54
C GLY A 184 -0.58 -1.78 8.64
N SER A 185 -1.48 -0.86 8.28
CA SER A 185 -1.15 0.29 7.43
C SER A 185 -0.15 1.25 8.07
N PHE A 186 -0.21 1.43 9.39
CA PHE A 186 0.76 2.24 10.12
C PHE A 186 2.14 1.59 10.15
N ILE A 187 2.21 0.31 10.54
CA ILE A 187 3.49 -0.41 10.69
C ILE A 187 4.16 -0.64 9.34
N CYS A 188 3.40 -0.91 8.27
CA CYS A 188 3.98 -1.12 6.95
C CYS A 188 4.68 0.13 6.40
N GLY A 189 4.27 1.34 6.81
CA GLY A 189 4.94 2.59 6.45
C GLY A 189 6.40 2.66 6.90
N LEU A 190 6.77 1.94 7.98
CA LEU A 190 8.15 1.85 8.46
C LEU A 190 9.08 1.13 7.47
N SER A 191 8.54 0.33 6.54
CA SER A 191 9.36 -0.30 5.50
C SER A 191 10.09 0.73 4.64
N SER A 192 9.54 1.94 4.52
CA SER A 192 10.15 3.04 3.75
C SER A 192 11.57 3.36 4.21
N LEU A 193 11.94 3.06 5.46
CA LEU A 193 13.28 3.25 6.00
C LEU A 193 14.36 2.39 5.31
N ILE A 194 13.96 1.27 4.68
CA ILE A 194 14.85 0.41 3.87
C ILE A 194 15.36 1.15 2.63
N GLU A 195 14.55 2.08 2.11
CA GLU A 195 14.89 2.86 0.92
C GLU A 195 15.86 4.00 1.22
N THR A 196 16.57 4.45 0.18
CA THR A 196 17.51 5.57 0.29
C THR A 196 16.78 6.89 0.56
N SER A 197 17.42 7.84 1.27
CA SER A 197 16.83 9.15 1.56
C SER A 197 16.33 9.89 0.31
N LYS A 198 17.06 9.79 -0.80
CA LYS A 198 16.64 10.36 -2.10
C LYS A 198 15.36 9.69 -2.61
N ARG A 199 15.31 8.36 -2.63
CA ARG A 199 14.14 7.60 -3.11
C ARG A 199 12.92 7.80 -2.20
N ARG A 200 13.11 7.93 -0.89
CA ARG A 200 12.02 8.24 0.05
C ARG A 200 11.35 9.57 -0.28
N LYS A 201 12.12 10.61 -0.65
CA LYS A 201 11.55 11.90 -1.08
C LYS A 201 10.69 11.73 -2.34
N ASP A 202 11.17 10.96 -3.31
CA ASP A 202 10.41 10.66 -4.54
C ASP A 202 9.11 9.91 -4.20
N LEU A 203 9.18 8.87 -3.36
CA LEU A 203 8.01 8.10 -2.92
C LEU A 203 6.99 9.00 -2.21
N THR A 204 7.44 9.84 -1.28
CA THR A 204 6.58 10.81 -0.58
C THR A 204 5.92 11.77 -1.56
N LEU A 205 6.65 12.26 -2.57
CA LEU A 205 6.08 13.14 -3.60
C LEU A 205 4.94 12.46 -4.38
N PHE A 206 5.06 11.16 -4.66
CA PHE A 206 4.00 10.40 -5.36
C PHE A 206 2.85 9.96 -4.45
N MET A 207 3.12 9.70 -3.16
CA MET A 207 2.12 9.15 -2.23
C MET A 207 1.37 10.23 -1.44
N ALA A 208 2.02 11.33 -1.07
CA ALA A 208 1.41 12.38 -0.26
C ALA A 208 0.15 12.98 -0.91
N PRO A 209 0.14 13.33 -2.21
CA PRO A 209 -1.09 13.82 -2.86
C PRO A 209 -2.21 12.79 -2.81
N LYS A 210 -1.90 11.50 -3.03
CA LYS A 210 -2.88 10.41 -2.98
C LYS A 210 -3.44 10.20 -1.58
N ALA A 211 -2.62 10.37 -0.54
CA ALA A 211 -3.06 10.33 0.85
C ALA A 211 -3.92 11.55 1.20
N LEU A 212 -3.56 12.75 0.73
CA LEU A 212 -4.40 13.96 0.89
C LEU A 212 -5.78 13.80 0.22
N LEU A 213 -5.82 13.19 -0.96
CA LEU A 213 -7.05 12.84 -1.69
C LEU A 213 -7.98 11.88 -0.91
N THR A 214 -7.50 11.17 0.12
CA THR A 214 -8.40 10.37 0.98
C THR A 214 -9.08 11.20 2.06
N ILE A 215 -8.63 12.43 2.31
CA ILE A 215 -9.21 13.35 3.30
C ILE A 215 -10.11 14.37 2.59
N ILE A 216 -9.70 14.80 1.39
CA ILE A 216 -10.43 15.79 0.59
C ILE A 216 -11.71 15.16 0.00
N PRO A 217 -12.87 15.85 0.06
CA PRO A 217 -14.10 15.38 -0.59
C PRO A 217 -13.93 15.31 -2.10
N LEU A 218 -14.33 14.20 -2.72
CA LEU A 218 -14.28 13.98 -4.17
C LEU A 218 -15.42 14.69 -4.93
N GLU A 219 -16.36 15.29 -4.21
CA GLU A 219 -17.47 16.04 -4.80
C GLU A 219 -16.93 17.32 -5.43
N ALA A 220 -16.97 17.38 -6.77
CA ALA A 220 -16.59 18.57 -7.54
C ALA A 220 -17.69 19.63 -7.48
N LYS A 221 -17.96 20.18 -6.28
CA LYS A 221 -18.84 21.35 -6.16
C LYS A 221 -18.13 22.55 -6.80
N GLU A 222 -18.88 23.33 -7.56
CA GLU A 222 -18.41 24.57 -8.19
C GLU A 222 -17.67 25.50 -7.21
N SER A 223 -18.14 25.60 -5.96
CA SER A 223 -17.47 26.37 -4.92
C SER A 223 -16.07 25.85 -4.59
N TYR A 224 -15.88 24.53 -4.50
CA TYR A 224 -14.57 23.93 -4.23
C TYR A 224 -13.63 24.08 -5.42
N LEU A 225 -14.12 23.94 -6.65
CA LEU A 225 -13.32 24.14 -7.86
C LEU A 225 -12.83 25.59 -7.99
N ARG A 226 -13.65 26.58 -7.59
CA ARG A 226 -13.22 27.98 -7.53
C ARG A 226 -12.15 28.21 -6.48
N ILE A 227 -12.29 27.63 -5.29
CA ILE A 227 -11.28 27.73 -4.22
C ILE A 227 -9.98 27.06 -4.65
N GLU A 228 -10.05 25.87 -5.24
CA GLU A 228 -8.88 25.14 -5.76
C GLU A 228 -8.19 25.93 -6.86
N SER A 229 -8.96 26.46 -7.82
CA SER A 229 -8.43 27.28 -8.92
C SER A 229 -7.76 28.55 -8.38
N PHE A 230 -8.39 29.23 -7.43
CA PHE A 230 -7.82 30.41 -6.78
C PHE A 230 -6.54 30.08 -6.02
N ALA A 231 -6.55 29.04 -5.17
CA ALA A 231 -5.38 28.60 -4.42
C ALA A 231 -4.24 28.20 -5.37
N PHE A 232 -4.53 27.41 -6.40
CA PHE A 232 -3.56 27.02 -7.42
C PHE A 232 -2.96 28.24 -8.13
N SER A 233 -3.79 29.20 -8.56
CA SER A 233 -3.31 30.44 -9.19
C SER A 233 -2.40 31.24 -8.27
N VAL A 234 -2.76 31.39 -6.99
CA VAL A 234 -1.93 32.10 -6.00
C VAL A 234 -0.60 31.39 -5.78
N PHE A 235 -0.60 30.08 -5.50
CA PHE A 235 0.63 29.32 -5.29
C PHE A 235 1.52 29.27 -6.54
N PHE A 236 0.90 29.16 -7.72
CA PHE A 236 1.63 29.19 -8.98
C PHE A 236 2.23 30.57 -9.27
N ALA A 237 1.50 31.66 -9.00
CA ALA A 237 2.03 33.01 -9.12
C ALA A 237 3.22 33.24 -8.19
N ILE A 238 3.13 32.82 -6.92
CA ILE A 238 4.24 32.87 -5.96
C ILE A 238 5.46 32.09 -6.48
N LEU A 239 5.24 30.87 -6.98
CA LEU A 239 6.30 30.04 -7.55
C LEU A 239 6.99 30.72 -8.73
N VAL A 240 6.21 31.31 -9.65
CA VAL A 240 6.72 32.01 -10.84
C VAL A 240 7.48 33.27 -10.45
N CYS A 241 6.96 34.10 -9.55
CA CYS A 241 7.66 35.29 -9.03
C CYS A 241 8.99 34.89 -8.39
N TYR A 242 8.99 33.88 -7.52
CA TYR A 242 10.21 33.37 -6.88
C TYR A 242 11.20 32.80 -7.90
N ALA A 243 10.71 32.12 -8.94
CA ALA A 243 11.55 31.59 -10.01
C ALA A 243 12.26 32.68 -10.81
N LYS A 244 11.57 33.79 -11.08
CA LYS A 244 12.14 34.96 -11.76
C LYS A 244 13.21 35.66 -10.92
N GLU A 245 12.96 35.85 -9.62
CA GLU A 245 13.90 36.52 -8.72
C GLU A 245 15.14 35.65 -8.40
N HIS A 246 14.97 34.33 -8.32
CA HIS A 246 16.01 33.41 -7.89
C HIS A 246 16.16 32.18 -8.81
N PRO A 247 16.51 32.37 -10.10
CA PRO A 247 16.53 31.27 -11.07
C PRO A 247 17.53 30.16 -10.71
N LYS A 248 18.67 30.50 -10.10
CA LYS A 248 19.70 29.53 -9.68
C LYS A 248 19.30 28.65 -8.48
N LYS A 249 18.24 29.03 -7.74
CA LYS A 249 17.78 28.27 -6.55
C LYS A 249 16.82 27.14 -6.91
N ILE A 250 16.13 27.22 -8.06
CA ILE A 250 15.22 26.15 -8.51
C ILE A 250 16.02 25.12 -9.31
N ARG A 251 16.14 23.90 -8.77
CA ARG A 251 16.95 22.82 -9.34
C ARG A 251 16.10 21.72 -9.98
N GLY A 252 16.73 20.90 -10.81
CA GLY A 252 16.12 19.70 -11.38
C GLY A 252 15.18 19.98 -12.55
N MET A 253 14.25 19.07 -12.80
CA MET A 253 13.34 19.13 -13.96
C MET A 253 12.41 20.34 -13.90
N TYR A 254 11.93 20.71 -12.70
CA TYR A 254 11.06 21.88 -12.53
C TYR A 254 11.78 23.19 -12.83
N GLY A 255 13.05 23.34 -12.43
CA GLY A 255 13.85 24.52 -12.78
C GLY A 255 14.08 24.63 -14.28
N LYS A 256 14.43 23.51 -14.94
CA LYS A 256 14.59 23.47 -16.41
C LYS A 256 13.28 23.79 -17.13
N GLY A 257 12.16 23.25 -16.66
CA GLY A 257 10.84 23.50 -17.22
C GLY A 257 10.39 24.96 -17.05
N LEU A 258 10.55 25.53 -15.84
CA LEU A 258 10.21 26.94 -15.60
C LEU A 258 11.14 27.91 -16.35
N SER A 259 12.44 27.65 -16.43
CA SER A 259 13.36 28.49 -17.22
C SER A 259 13.01 28.43 -18.71
N ALA A 260 12.66 27.26 -19.25
CA ALA A 260 12.19 27.13 -20.62
C ALA A 260 10.86 27.87 -20.87
N LEU A 261 9.90 27.76 -19.94
CA LEU A 261 8.59 28.43 -20.04
C LEU A 261 8.69 29.96 -19.90
N LEU A 262 9.50 30.44 -18.95
CA LEU A 262 9.63 31.85 -18.62
C LEU A 262 10.73 32.55 -19.41
N LYS A 263 11.46 31.83 -20.28
CA LYS A 263 12.66 32.29 -21.00
C LYS A 263 13.66 32.98 -20.07
N LEU A 264 13.85 32.41 -18.87
CA LEU A 264 14.81 32.86 -17.85
C LEU A 264 16.20 32.30 -18.12
#